data_AF-D1P8S4-F1
#
_entry.id   AF-D1P8S4-F1
#
_cell.length_a   1.000
_cell.length_b   1.000
_cell.length_c   1.000
_cell.angle_alpha   90.00
_cell.angle_beta   90.00
_cell.angle_gamma   90.00
#
_symmetry.space_group_name_H-M   'P 1'
#
loop_
_entity.id
_entity.type
_entity.pdbx_description
1 polymer ?
#
loop_
_entity_poly.entity_id
_entity_poly.type
_entity_poly.pdbx_seq_one_letter_code
_entity_poly.pdbx_strand_id
1 'polypeptide(L)'
;MKITRYMGAFAVIAMLAACSTDEEQGTNTAANEVKITATVGGNSIFTRSNPVGSATEQENFNENDVISVTTEGKTVIYKKTGEVWTPANSGDYLLWTGNAQTFEACYPGNSTNSISEGHIEADQSDITKIAQSDYMICRKEIEKKDIPADRQLTLNFERQTARVIVKVSAFGNEFEGLNPTLSAVEVYSKLKVPAEDGDSYAPIQTYKKEENGNNVFYALVSPGAGNNAENFLKLTVTYNDGEGNATQTKELYVTGIPALDKAMSYTYDVKIGKDKAIIGSVSVTDWGTGDAITGGDAVTTTENAVLIIKNALAAGKTNIEIKNLPANADNSVFDAIREALSSASEGSIELTVYGVEALPSNAFSNCQPLKLISLPDVKSIESLAFQGCNGLETIYAPRVSFINDFAFSDCQYLKSVTLGNISAAGIRIFDNVYTESVDLILSQDQKVMTGSDVEGWRSDESSADYEDSADHRRKRFLGKTFKSIKCGRTKY
;
A
#
# COMPACT_ATOMS: atom_id res chain seq x y z
N MET A 1 -4.29 -58.72 -26.24
CA MET A 1 -4.01 -57.69 -27.28
C MET A 1 -3.03 -56.72 -26.67
N LYS A 2 -1.95 -56.40 -27.39
CA LYS A 2 -0.65 -55.96 -26.87
C LYS A 2 -0.70 -54.58 -26.19
N ILE A 3 -0.04 -54.50 -25.03
CA ILE A 3 0.55 -53.29 -24.46
C ILE A 3 1.85 -53.03 -25.23
N THR A 4 2.03 -51.82 -25.77
CA THR A 4 3.31 -51.41 -26.39
C THR A 4 3.85 -50.22 -25.62
N ARG A 5 4.99 -50.45 -24.96
CA ARG A 5 5.84 -49.45 -24.32
C ARG A 5 6.60 -48.68 -25.42
N TYR A 6 6.75 -47.36 -25.26
CA TYR A 6 7.83 -46.62 -25.91
C TYR A 6 8.66 -45.90 -24.85
N MET A 7 9.96 -46.19 -24.90
CA MET A 7 11.05 -45.59 -24.14
C MET A 7 11.37 -44.20 -24.68
N GLY A 8 11.59 -43.24 -23.79
CA GLY A 8 12.33 -41.99 -24.05
C GLY A 8 13.50 -41.92 -23.10
N ALA A 9 14.71 -41.81 -23.64
CA ALA A 9 15.97 -42.07 -22.96
C ALA A 9 16.35 -41.00 -21.91
N PHE A 10 16.62 -41.44 -20.68
CA PHE A 10 17.36 -40.65 -19.70
C PHE A 10 18.87 -40.86 -19.93
N ALA A 11 19.57 -39.81 -20.35
CA ALA A 11 21.03 -39.81 -20.35
C ALA A 11 21.51 -39.64 -18.90
N VAL A 12 21.91 -40.75 -18.28
CA VAL A 12 22.62 -40.76 -16.99
C VAL A 12 24.07 -40.37 -17.27
N ILE A 13 24.47 -39.15 -16.90
CA ILE A 13 25.88 -38.78 -16.87
C ILE A 13 26.47 -39.34 -15.57
N ALA A 14 27.28 -40.39 -15.70
CA ALA A 14 28.02 -40.97 -14.60
C ALA A 14 29.06 -39.97 -14.07
N MET A 15 28.97 -39.63 -12.78
CA MET A 15 30.03 -38.92 -12.08
C MET A 15 31.23 -39.86 -11.89
N LEU A 16 32.29 -39.65 -12.66
CA LEU A 16 33.62 -40.19 -12.38
C LEU A 16 34.27 -39.27 -11.34
N ALA A 17 34.41 -39.76 -10.11
CA ALA A 17 35.26 -39.16 -9.11
C ALA A 17 36.73 -39.30 -9.55
N ALA A 18 37.34 -38.18 -9.92
CA ALA A 18 38.79 -38.06 -10.07
C ALA A 18 39.28 -37.00 -9.09
N CYS A 19 39.92 -37.46 -8.00
CA CYS A 19 40.80 -36.61 -7.23
C CYS A 19 42.02 -36.29 -8.09
N SER A 20 42.29 -35.00 -8.34
CA SER A 20 43.57 -34.54 -8.88
C SER A 20 43.87 -33.15 -8.33
N THR A 21 45.07 -33.05 -7.76
CA THR A 21 45.71 -31.90 -7.13
C THR A 21 46.01 -30.74 -8.10
N ASP A 22 46.30 -29.59 -7.49
CA ASP A 22 46.60 -28.26 -8.03
C ASP A 22 47.48 -28.18 -9.29
N GLU A 23 47.28 -27.05 -9.99
CA GLU A 23 48.03 -26.50 -11.14
C GLU A 23 47.80 -27.15 -12.52
N GLU A 24 46.72 -26.75 -13.21
CA GLU A 24 46.77 -26.61 -14.67
C GLU A 24 46.01 -25.35 -15.13
N GLN A 25 46.79 -24.38 -15.59
CA GLN A 25 46.37 -23.18 -16.27
C GLN A 25 46.05 -23.55 -17.74
N GLY A 26 44.79 -23.33 -18.16
CA GLY A 26 44.45 -23.13 -19.56
C GLY A 26 44.13 -24.37 -20.38
N THR A 27 42.86 -24.78 -20.39
CA THR A 27 42.18 -25.18 -21.64
C THR A 27 40.71 -24.78 -21.60
N ASN A 28 40.29 -24.00 -22.61
CA ASN A 28 38.90 -23.60 -22.89
C ASN A 28 38.09 -24.82 -23.35
N THR A 29 37.84 -25.77 -22.45
CA THR A 29 36.98 -26.94 -22.71
C THR A 29 35.57 -26.67 -22.20
N ALA A 30 34.58 -27.35 -22.76
CA ALA A 30 33.19 -27.34 -22.25
C ALA A 30 33.09 -27.74 -20.76
N ALA A 31 34.14 -28.34 -20.19
CA ALA A 31 34.23 -28.65 -18.76
C ALA A 31 34.30 -27.41 -17.85
N ASN A 32 34.69 -26.25 -18.36
CA ASN A 32 34.75 -24.98 -17.62
C ASN A 32 33.61 -24.02 -17.97
N GLU A 33 32.59 -24.49 -18.70
CA GLU A 33 31.39 -23.73 -19.00
C GLU A 33 30.69 -23.26 -17.72
N VAL A 34 30.30 -21.98 -17.70
CA VAL A 34 29.46 -21.42 -16.66
C VAL A 34 28.02 -21.85 -16.92
N LYS A 35 27.48 -22.73 -16.07
CA LYS A 35 26.08 -23.16 -16.17
C LYS A 35 25.18 -22.16 -15.46
N ILE A 36 24.26 -21.54 -16.17
CA ILE A 36 23.42 -20.49 -15.59
C ILE A 36 22.20 -21.09 -14.90
N THR A 37 21.93 -20.61 -13.69
CA THR A 37 20.63 -20.77 -13.03
C THR A 37 20.19 -19.39 -12.58
N ALA A 38 19.25 -18.80 -13.31
CA ALA A 38 18.65 -17.54 -12.90
C ALA A 38 17.41 -17.82 -12.06
N THR A 39 17.37 -17.22 -10.88
CA THR A 39 16.17 -17.14 -10.06
C THR A 39 15.78 -15.68 -9.90
N VAL A 40 14.49 -15.48 -9.66
CA VAL A 40 13.98 -14.19 -9.26
C VAL A 40 13.83 -14.24 -7.74
N GLY A 41 14.39 -13.27 -7.02
CA GLY A 41 14.19 -13.12 -5.58
C GLY A 41 14.97 -14.05 -4.63
N GLY A 42 15.97 -14.82 -5.10
CA GLY A 42 16.65 -15.85 -4.28
C GLY A 42 17.27 -15.40 -2.93
N ASN A 43 17.61 -14.11 -2.77
CA ASN A 43 17.98 -13.45 -1.50
C ASN A 43 17.44 -12.01 -1.41
N SER A 44 16.67 -11.59 -2.41
CA SER A 44 16.16 -10.23 -2.56
C SER A 44 14.65 -10.34 -2.48
N ILE A 45 14.06 -9.83 -1.42
CA ILE A 45 12.62 -9.91 -1.10
C ILE A 45 11.70 -9.21 -2.14
N PHE A 46 12.22 -8.82 -3.31
CA PHE A 46 11.62 -7.80 -4.17
C PHE A 46 11.45 -8.15 -5.64
N THR A 47 11.62 -9.39 -6.10
CA THR A 47 11.56 -9.64 -7.54
C THR A 47 10.88 -10.93 -7.98
N ARG A 48 10.08 -10.78 -9.03
CA ARG A 48 9.29 -11.83 -9.64
C ARG A 48 8.98 -11.51 -11.13
N SER A 49 9.38 -12.34 -12.12
CA SER A 49 9.05 -12.16 -13.56
C SER A 49 7.54 -12.24 -13.83
N ASN A 50 7.05 -11.95 -15.04
CA ASN A 50 5.60 -11.91 -15.33
C ASN A 50 4.85 -10.84 -14.48
N PRO A 51 4.96 -9.55 -14.84
CA PRO A 51 4.52 -8.43 -14.01
C PRO A 51 3.02 -8.42 -13.64
N VAL A 52 2.21 -9.31 -14.24
CA VAL A 52 0.75 -9.38 -14.08
C VAL A 52 0.23 -10.80 -13.81
N GLY A 53 1.14 -11.76 -13.56
CA GLY A 53 0.83 -13.16 -13.22
C GLY A 53 0.44 -13.37 -11.75
N SER A 54 0.05 -14.57 -11.38
CA SER A 54 -0.13 -14.99 -9.98
C SER A 54 1.20 -14.99 -9.22
N ALA A 55 1.15 -15.02 -7.89
CA ALA A 55 2.32 -15.11 -7.01
C ALA A 55 3.35 -16.15 -7.48
N THR A 56 2.90 -17.38 -7.74
CA THR A 56 3.74 -18.51 -8.15
C THR A 56 4.31 -18.37 -9.56
N GLU A 57 3.51 -17.87 -10.51
CA GLU A 57 3.99 -17.57 -11.86
C GLU A 57 5.03 -16.45 -11.83
N GLN A 58 4.87 -15.56 -10.87
CA GLN A 58 5.75 -14.43 -10.67
C GLN A 58 7.14 -14.88 -10.16
N GLU A 59 7.24 -15.94 -9.36
CA GLU A 59 8.53 -16.43 -8.82
C GLU A 59 9.45 -17.10 -9.86
N ASN A 60 9.00 -17.29 -11.10
CA ASN A 60 9.72 -18.05 -12.11
C ASN A 60 9.77 -17.34 -13.46
N PHE A 61 10.95 -17.33 -14.09
CA PHE A 61 11.07 -16.95 -15.49
C PHE A 61 10.24 -17.89 -16.37
N ASN A 62 9.67 -17.35 -17.44
CA ASN A 62 8.88 -18.08 -18.41
C ASN A 62 9.74 -18.85 -19.41
N GLU A 63 9.16 -19.88 -20.01
CA GLU A 63 9.74 -20.53 -21.18
C GLU A 63 10.01 -19.47 -22.27
N ASN A 64 11.21 -19.51 -22.85
CA ASN A 64 11.71 -18.53 -23.82
C ASN A 64 12.13 -17.15 -23.28
N ASP A 65 12.09 -16.90 -21.98
CA ASP A 65 12.67 -15.68 -21.41
C ASP A 65 14.17 -15.61 -21.75
N VAL A 66 14.65 -14.38 -21.93
CA VAL A 66 16.01 -14.09 -22.38
C VAL A 66 16.71 -13.20 -21.38
N ILE A 67 17.92 -13.58 -20.96
CA ILE A 67 18.82 -12.77 -20.14
C ILE A 67 20.15 -12.56 -20.87
N SER A 68 20.78 -11.43 -20.64
CA SER A 68 22.19 -11.25 -21.00
C SER A 68 23.04 -11.48 -19.76
N VAL A 69 24.21 -12.11 -19.93
CA VAL A 69 25.20 -12.28 -18.87
C VAL A 69 26.56 -11.89 -19.41
N THR A 70 27.26 -11.02 -18.69
CA THR A 70 28.57 -10.48 -19.04
C THR A 70 29.57 -10.82 -17.95
N THR A 71 30.73 -11.32 -18.36
CA THR A 71 31.91 -11.45 -17.49
C THR A 71 33.16 -11.26 -18.34
N GLU A 72 34.20 -10.65 -17.77
CA GLU A 72 35.48 -10.43 -18.47
C GLU A 72 35.34 -9.77 -19.86
N GLY A 73 34.37 -8.86 -20.01
CA GLY A 73 34.09 -8.17 -21.28
C GLY A 73 33.39 -9.01 -22.35
N LYS A 74 33.07 -10.28 -22.09
CA LYS A 74 32.26 -11.13 -22.96
C LYS A 74 30.82 -11.16 -22.47
N THR A 75 29.88 -10.78 -23.35
CA THR A 75 28.43 -10.91 -23.12
C THR A 75 27.89 -12.10 -23.90
N VAL A 76 27.06 -12.92 -23.25
CA VAL A 76 26.33 -14.03 -23.85
C VAL A 76 24.85 -13.89 -23.54
N ILE A 77 24.02 -14.17 -24.54
CA ILE A 77 22.57 -14.21 -24.39
C ILE A 77 22.13 -15.64 -24.07
N TYR A 78 21.45 -15.81 -22.94
CA TYR A 78 20.87 -17.09 -22.52
C TYR A 78 19.36 -17.04 -22.65
N LYS A 79 18.79 -18.15 -23.12
CA LYS A 79 17.36 -18.36 -23.25
C LYS A 79 16.91 -19.50 -22.32
N LYS A 80 15.77 -19.32 -21.66
CA LYS A 80 15.17 -20.37 -20.82
C LYS A 80 14.51 -21.44 -21.70
N THR A 81 14.90 -22.70 -21.47
CA THR A 81 14.32 -23.89 -22.11
C THR A 81 14.14 -24.98 -21.06
N GLY A 82 12.91 -25.17 -20.60
CA GLY A 82 12.58 -25.97 -19.43
C GLY A 82 13.21 -25.39 -18.15
N GLU A 83 13.89 -26.24 -17.38
CA GLU A 83 14.58 -25.84 -16.15
C GLU A 83 15.98 -25.23 -16.40
N VAL A 84 16.46 -25.23 -17.65
CA VAL A 84 17.84 -24.86 -18.00
C VAL A 84 17.88 -23.54 -18.77
N TRP A 85 18.95 -22.78 -18.56
CA TRP A 85 19.31 -21.62 -19.36
C TRP A 85 20.39 -22.01 -20.37
N THR A 86 20.07 -21.94 -21.66
CA THR A 86 20.99 -22.32 -22.74
C THR A 86 21.42 -21.09 -23.54
N PRO A 87 22.70 -20.98 -23.97
CA PRO A 87 23.12 -19.95 -24.90
C PRO A 87 22.23 -19.91 -26.15
N ALA A 88 21.79 -18.72 -26.55
CA ALA A 88 20.96 -18.55 -27.74
C ALA A 88 21.71 -18.95 -29.03
N ASN A 89 23.04 -18.79 -29.03
CA ASN A 89 23.92 -19.24 -30.09
C ASN A 89 24.73 -20.45 -29.63
N SER A 90 24.67 -21.55 -30.39
CA SER A 90 25.41 -22.77 -30.07
C SER A 90 26.93 -22.50 -30.01
N GLY A 91 27.56 -22.93 -28.92
CA GLY A 91 29.00 -22.74 -28.69
C GLY A 91 29.40 -21.37 -28.12
N ASP A 92 28.45 -20.47 -27.90
CA ASP A 92 28.71 -19.15 -27.34
C ASP A 92 28.43 -19.12 -25.83
N TYR A 93 29.32 -19.72 -25.03
CA TYR A 93 29.16 -19.80 -23.57
C TYR A 93 30.20 -18.95 -22.81
N LEU A 94 29.90 -18.65 -21.55
CA LEU A 94 30.85 -18.04 -20.62
C LEU A 94 31.73 -19.12 -19.98
N LEU A 95 32.93 -18.74 -19.56
CA LEU A 95 33.93 -19.65 -18.98
C LEU A 95 34.39 -19.18 -17.61
N TRP A 96 34.58 -20.15 -16.71
CA TRP A 96 35.29 -19.93 -15.45
C TRP A 96 36.79 -19.79 -15.72
N THR A 97 37.41 -18.72 -15.23
CA THR A 97 38.85 -18.45 -15.41
C THR A 97 39.73 -19.12 -14.36
N GLY A 98 39.12 -19.67 -13.30
CA GLY A 98 39.84 -20.18 -12.13
C GLY A 98 40.36 -19.09 -11.18
N ASN A 99 40.00 -17.83 -11.43
CA ASN A 99 40.28 -16.67 -10.58
C ASN A 99 38.98 -15.98 -10.16
N ALA A 100 39.07 -14.92 -9.36
CA ALA A 100 37.92 -14.10 -9.04
C ALA A 100 37.32 -13.49 -10.32
N GLN A 101 35.99 -13.50 -10.44
CA GLN A 101 35.26 -12.98 -11.60
C GLN A 101 34.03 -12.22 -11.15
N THR A 102 33.70 -11.16 -11.88
CA THR A 102 32.43 -10.44 -11.74
C THR A 102 31.50 -10.85 -12.87
N PHE A 103 30.25 -11.14 -12.51
CA PHE A 103 29.17 -11.44 -13.43
C PHE A 103 28.11 -10.36 -13.32
N GLU A 104 27.75 -9.78 -14.46
CA GLU A 104 26.71 -8.77 -14.59
C GLU A 104 25.65 -9.29 -15.55
N ALA A 105 24.39 -9.28 -15.14
CA ALA A 105 23.31 -9.82 -15.93
C ALA A 105 22.11 -8.86 -15.98
N CYS A 106 21.40 -8.83 -17.10
CA CYS A 106 20.17 -8.06 -17.26
C CYS A 106 19.04 -8.89 -17.88
N TYR A 107 17.81 -8.53 -17.52
CA TYR A 107 16.57 -9.03 -18.10
C TYR A 107 15.67 -7.83 -18.44
N PRO A 108 14.95 -7.86 -19.58
CA PRO A 108 15.18 -8.76 -20.71
C PRO A 108 16.56 -8.54 -21.33
N GLY A 109 17.22 -9.62 -21.76
CA GLY A 109 18.53 -9.62 -22.43
C GLY A 109 18.45 -9.18 -23.88
N ASN A 110 17.87 -8.01 -24.12
CA ASN A 110 17.73 -7.39 -25.45
C ASN A 110 18.83 -6.32 -25.67
N SER A 111 18.81 -5.64 -26.82
CA SER A 111 19.82 -4.62 -27.16
C SER A 111 19.59 -3.27 -26.49
N THR A 112 18.45 -3.06 -25.83
CA THR A 112 18.09 -1.78 -25.19
C THR A 112 18.41 -1.76 -23.69
N ASN A 113 18.65 -2.92 -23.09
CA ASN A 113 18.99 -3.05 -21.67
C ASN A 113 20.46 -3.41 -21.46
N SER A 114 21.02 -2.88 -20.38
CA SER A 114 22.38 -3.16 -19.89
C SER A 114 22.36 -3.33 -18.37
N ILE A 115 23.51 -3.33 -17.70
CA ILE A 115 23.56 -3.33 -16.22
C ILE A 115 23.25 -1.93 -15.64
N SER A 116 23.45 -0.87 -16.42
CA SER A 116 23.39 0.52 -15.96
C SER A 116 22.19 1.29 -16.50
N GLU A 117 21.59 0.83 -17.61
CA GLU A 117 20.50 1.51 -18.31
C GLU A 117 19.52 0.48 -18.86
N GLY A 118 18.23 0.69 -18.63
CA GLY A 118 17.15 -0.08 -19.21
C GLY A 118 16.06 0.81 -19.81
N HIS A 119 15.17 0.18 -20.58
CA HIS A 119 14.13 0.85 -21.36
C HIS A 119 12.71 0.45 -20.92
N ILE A 120 11.79 1.42 -20.98
CA ILE A 120 10.35 1.21 -20.84
C ILE A 120 9.69 1.40 -22.20
N GLU A 121 8.94 0.40 -22.64
CA GLU A 121 8.15 0.46 -23.85
C GLU A 121 6.94 1.38 -23.67
N ALA A 122 6.70 2.23 -24.67
CA ALA A 122 5.50 3.08 -24.70
C ALA A 122 4.22 2.28 -25.01
N ASP A 123 4.34 1.17 -25.75
CA ASP A 123 3.23 0.25 -25.99
C ASP A 123 3.40 -0.97 -25.08
N GLN A 124 2.55 -1.07 -24.05
CA GLN A 124 2.49 -2.22 -23.15
C GLN A 124 1.13 -2.94 -23.25
N SER A 125 0.44 -2.80 -24.37
CA SER A 125 -0.97 -3.21 -24.54
C SER A 125 -1.26 -4.71 -24.41
N ASP A 126 -0.24 -5.56 -24.42
CA ASP A 126 -0.35 -7.01 -24.22
C ASP A 126 0.79 -7.56 -23.36
N ILE A 127 0.62 -8.81 -22.93
CA ILE A 127 1.52 -9.49 -21.99
C ILE A 127 2.97 -9.59 -22.48
N THR A 128 3.19 -9.70 -23.79
CA THR A 128 4.53 -9.82 -24.36
C THR A 128 5.23 -8.47 -24.42
N LYS A 129 4.47 -7.41 -24.67
CA LYS A 129 4.95 -6.03 -24.73
C LYS A 129 5.27 -5.45 -23.36
N ILE A 130 4.37 -5.62 -22.38
CA ILE A 130 4.63 -5.17 -21.00
C ILE A 130 5.86 -5.86 -20.40
N ALA A 131 6.09 -7.13 -20.72
CA ALA A 131 7.26 -7.88 -20.26
C ALA A 131 8.59 -7.31 -20.78
N GLN A 132 8.61 -6.60 -21.91
CA GLN A 132 9.84 -5.95 -22.40
C GLN A 132 10.31 -4.82 -21.50
N SER A 133 9.39 -4.20 -20.76
CA SER A 133 9.66 -3.14 -19.79
C SER A 133 10.00 -3.68 -18.40
N ASP A 134 10.08 -5.01 -18.23
CA ASP A 134 10.29 -5.65 -16.94
C ASP A 134 11.78 -5.68 -16.55
N TYR A 135 12.41 -4.50 -16.55
CA TYR A 135 13.85 -4.37 -16.43
C TYR A 135 14.37 -4.79 -15.04
N MET A 136 15.24 -5.79 -15.03
CA MET A 136 15.90 -6.35 -13.85
C MET A 136 17.39 -6.55 -14.10
N ILE A 137 18.20 -6.43 -13.05
CA ILE A 137 19.65 -6.59 -13.11
C ILE A 137 20.18 -7.49 -11.99
N CYS A 138 21.31 -8.13 -12.21
CA CYS A 138 22.05 -8.88 -11.20
C CYS A 138 23.54 -8.56 -11.34
N ARG A 139 24.21 -8.22 -10.25
CA ARG A 139 25.67 -8.17 -10.19
C ARG A 139 26.15 -9.13 -9.12
N LYS A 140 27.06 -10.02 -9.48
CA LYS A 140 27.60 -11.04 -8.59
C LYS A 140 29.11 -11.13 -8.72
N GLU A 141 29.80 -10.93 -7.60
CA GLU A 141 31.24 -11.11 -7.50
C GLU A 141 31.51 -12.49 -6.90
N ILE A 142 32.36 -13.27 -7.56
CA ILE A 142 32.74 -14.62 -7.14
C ILE A 142 34.23 -14.64 -6.87
N GLU A 143 34.63 -14.93 -5.63
CA GLU A 143 36.03 -15.16 -5.32
C GLU A 143 36.47 -16.55 -5.78
N LYS A 144 37.78 -16.74 -6.00
CA LYS A 144 38.35 -18.01 -6.47
C LYS A 144 37.92 -19.22 -5.63
N LYS A 145 37.84 -19.06 -4.30
CA LYS A 145 37.44 -20.12 -3.35
C LYS A 145 35.95 -20.48 -3.44
N ASP A 146 35.14 -19.58 -3.99
CA ASP A 146 33.68 -19.70 -4.04
C ASP A 146 33.19 -20.14 -5.44
N ILE A 147 34.11 -20.49 -6.35
CA ILE A 147 33.77 -21.06 -7.66
C ILE A 147 33.11 -22.44 -7.42
N PRO A 148 31.86 -22.64 -7.85
CA PRO A 148 31.13 -23.89 -7.61
C PRO A 148 31.78 -25.09 -8.30
N ALA A 149 31.82 -26.23 -7.60
CA ALA A 149 32.40 -27.46 -8.13
C ALA A 149 31.62 -28.02 -9.34
N ASP A 150 30.31 -27.80 -9.38
CA ASP A 150 29.41 -28.17 -10.49
C ASP A 150 29.36 -27.13 -11.62
N ARG A 151 30.09 -26.02 -11.45
CA ARG A 151 30.17 -24.85 -12.33
C ARG A 151 28.85 -24.07 -12.48
N GLN A 152 27.88 -24.28 -11.59
CA GLN A 152 26.58 -23.61 -11.62
C GLN A 152 26.64 -22.20 -11.02
N LEU A 153 26.40 -21.18 -11.84
CA LEU A 153 26.25 -19.80 -11.40
C LEU A 153 24.78 -19.48 -11.13
N THR A 154 24.43 -19.31 -9.85
CA THR A 154 23.12 -18.78 -9.45
C THR A 154 23.09 -17.26 -9.56
N LEU A 155 22.20 -16.72 -10.40
CA LEU A 155 21.94 -15.29 -10.55
C LEU A 155 20.62 -14.92 -9.86
N ASN A 156 20.64 -13.87 -9.05
CA ASN A 156 19.48 -13.35 -8.34
C ASN A 156 19.19 -11.93 -8.86
N PHE A 157 18.13 -11.79 -9.65
CA PHE A 157 17.80 -10.52 -10.29
C PHE A 157 17.06 -9.56 -9.36
N GLU A 158 17.35 -8.26 -9.49
CA GLU A 158 16.72 -7.15 -8.80
C GLU A 158 15.99 -6.24 -9.79
N ARG A 159 14.73 -5.89 -9.50
CA ARG A 159 13.86 -5.13 -10.39
C ARG A 159 14.13 -3.67 -10.24
N GLN A 160 14.26 -3.00 -11.39
CA GLN A 160 14.61 -1.59 -11.43
C GLN A 160 13.41 -0.71 -11.83
N THR A 161 12.26 -1.30 -12.11
CA THR A 161 11.02 -0.60 -12.50
C THR A 161 9.98 -0.58 -11.40
N ALA A 162 8.98 0.29 -11.53
CA ALA A 162 7.79 0.31 -10.68
C ALA A 162 6.56 -0.18 -11.47
N ARG A 163 5.58 -0.78 -10.79
CA ARG A 163 4.29 -1.17 -11.39
C ARG A 163 3.23 -0.15 -11.03
N VAL A 164 2.50 0.34 -12.01
CA VAL A 164 1.28 1.13 -11.83
C VAL A 164 0.09 0.27 -12.25
N ILE A 165 -0.89 0.17 -11.36
CA ILE A 165 -2.16 -0.51 -11.57
C ILE A 165 -3.25 0.55 -11.45
N VAL A 166 -4.17 0.63 -12.41
CA VAL A 166 -5.29 1.58 -12.39
C VAL A 166 -6.60 0.81 -12.39
N LYS A 167 -7.46 1.12 -11.43
CA LYS A 167 -8.80 0.55 -11.24
C LYS A 167 -9.84 1.65 -11.21
N VAL A 168 -11.08 1.33 -11.57
CA VAL A 168 -12.21 2.25 -11.39
C VAL A 168 -12.99 1.84 -10.15
N SER A 169 -13.06 2.73 -9.18
CA SER A 169 -13.82 2.48 -7.93
C SER A 169 -15.26 2.95 -8.01
N ALA A 170 -15.54 3.99 -8.79
CA ALA A 170 -16.89 4.50 -9.02
C ALA A 170 -16.95 5.41 -10.25
N PHE A 171 -18.11 5.37 -10.92
CA PHE A 171 -18.57 6.46 -11.78
C PHE A 171 -19.52 7.33 -10.95
N GLY A 172 -19.43 8.66 -11.10
CA GLY A 172 -20.33 9.58 -10.41
C GLY A 172 -21.81 9.36 -10.75
N ASN A 173 -22.70 9.89 -9.90
CA ASN A 173 -24.15 9.77 -10.14
C ASN A 173 -24.58 10.50 -11.42
N GLU A 174 -23.74 11.39 -11.96
CA GLU A 174 -24.00 12.10 -13.22
C GLU A 174 -23.99 11.18 -14.45
N PHE A 175 -23.65 9.89 -14.29
CA PHE A 175 -23.65 8.88 -15.34
C PHE A 175 -24.87 7.94 -15.30
N GLU A 176 -25.88 8.22 -14.47
CA GLU A 176 -27.09 7.40 -14.36
C GLU A 176 -27.81 7.28 -15.72
N GLY A 177 -27.92 6.05 -16.24
CA GLY A 177 -28.53 5.76 -17.55
C GLY A 177 -27.59 5.77 -18.77
N LEU A 178 -26.29 6.04 -18.62
CA LEU A 178 -25.30 6.13 -19.72
C LEU A 178 -24.24 5.01 -19.74
N ASN A 179 -24.39 4.00 -18.88
CA ASN A 179 -23.55 2.78 -18.81
C ASN A 179 -22.06 3.00 -19.15
N PRO A 180 -21.36 3.91 -18.44
CA PRO A 180 -20.00 4.29 -18.80
C PRO A 180 -19.02 3.14 -18.57
N THR A 181 -18.02 3.05 -19.43
CA THR A 181 -16.93 2.07 -19.32
C THR A 181 -15.59 2.77 -19.46
N LEU A 182 -14.61 2.34 -18.69
CA LEU A 182 -13.22 2.74 -18.91
C LEU A 182 -12.63 1.84 -19.99
N SER A 183 -12.38 2.41 -21.17
CA SER A 183 -11.99 1.65 -22.36
C SER A 183 -10.47 1.56 -22.52
N ALA A 184 -9.75 2.64 -22.20
CA ALA A 184 -8.29 2.68 -22.21
C ALA A 184 -7.72 3.58 -21.10
N VAL A 185 -6.49 3.28 -20.70
CA VAL A 185 -5.69 4.11 -19.78
C VAL A 185 -4.29 4.26 -20.35
N GLU A 186 -3.77 5.47 -20.29
CA GLU A 186 -2.35 5.77 -20.54
C GLU A 186 -1.73 6.29 -19.23
N VAL A 187 -0.57 5.75 -18.86
CA VAL A 187 0.22 6.18 -17.70
C VAL A 187 1.42 6.95 -18.21
N TYR A 188 1.62 8.17 -17.71
CA TYR A 188 2.75 9.00 -18.12
C TYR A 188 3.98 8.68 -17.28
N SER A 189 5.09 8.37 -17.95
CA SER A 189 6.38 8.07 -17.34
C SER A 189 7.50 8.44 -18.30
N LYS A 190 8.71 8.60 -17.75
CA LYS A 190 9.93 8.58 -18.56
C LYS A 190 10.17 7.15 -19.08
N LEU A 191 10.84 7.04 -20.22
CA LEU A 191 11.07 5.76 -20.90
C LEU A 191 12.46 5.13 -20.66
N LYS A 192 13.26 5.74 -19.78
CA LYS A 192 14.61 5.31 -19.41
C LYS A 192 14.68 4.98 -17.92
N VAL A 193 15.46 3.95 -17.55
CA VAL A 193 15.65 3.48 -16.17
C VAL A 193 17.14 3.27 -15.88
N PRO A 194 17.75 3.99 -14.91
CA PRO A 194 17.16 5.10 -14.17
C PRO A 194 16.92 6.30 -15.09
N ALA A 195 15.85 7.04 -14.81
CA ALA A 195 15.58 8.30 -15.49
C ALA A 195 16.63 9.37 -15.15
N GLU A 196 16.96 10.23 -16.11
CA GLU A 196 17.87 11.36 -15.95
C GLU A 196 17.13 12.71 -15.90
N ASP A 197 17.83 13.73 -15.41
CA ASP A 197 17.36 15.11 -15.44
C ASP A 197 17.33 15.62 -16.89
N GLY A 198 16.13 15.91 -17.40
CA GLY A 198 15.89 16.33 -18.79
C GLY A 198 15.12 15.30 -19.64
N ASP A 199 15.00 14.06 -19.17
CA ASP A 199 14.13 13.07 -19.82
C ASP A 199 12.67 13.53 -19.85
N SER A 200 12.01 13.34 -20.99
CA SER A 200 10.62 13.72 -21.18
C SER A 200 9.66 12.61 -20.76
N TYR A 201 8.50 13.00 -20.25
CA TYR A 201 7.39 12.08 -19.98
C TYR A 201 6.69 11.72 -21.28
N ALA A 202 6.42 10.44 -21.47
CA ALA A 202 5.67 9.90 -22.59
C ALA A 202 4.46 9.10 -22.06
N PRO A 203 3.34 9.08 -22.80
CA PRO A 203 2.22 8.21 -22.48
C PRO A 203 2.60 6.75 -22.74
N ILE A 204 2.34 5.89 -21.76
CA ILE A 204 2.46 4.44 -21.87
C ILE A 204 1.07 3.86 -22.02
N GLN A 205 0.80 3.20 -23.14
CA GLN A 205 -0.41 2.43 -23.35
C GLN A 205 -0.42 1.21 -22.44
N THR A 206 -1.35 1.17 -21.49
CA THR A 206 -1.42 0.12 -20.46
C THR A 206 -1.87 -1.23 -21.01
N TYR A 207 -1.44 -2.30 -20.35
CA TYR A 207 -2.01 -3.63 -20.49
C TYR A 207 -3.36 -3.69 -19.78
N LYS A 208 -4.43 -3.98 -20.52
CA LYS A 208 -5.78 -4.15 -19.97
C LYS A 208 -6.06 -5.62 -19.68
N LYS A 209 -6.52 -5.92 -18.47
CA LYS A 209 -6.95 -7.25 -18.02
C LYS A 209 -8.30 -7.16 -17.32
N GLU A 210 -9.16 -8.15 -17.55
CA GLU A 210 -10.42 -8.26 -16.83
C GLU A 210 -10.22 -9.07 -15.54
N GLU A 211 -10.66 -8.54 -14.41
CA GLU A 211 -10.58 -9.17 -13.10
C GLU A 211 -11.89 -9.00 -12.35
N ASN A 212 -12.57 -10.11 -12.04
CA ASN A 212 -13.86 -10.12 -11.34
C ASN A 212 -14.92 -9.21 -11.99
N GLY A 213 -15.00 -9.18 -13.32
CA GLY A 213 -15.95 -8.35 -14.07
C GLY A 213 -15.52 -6.89 -14.24
N ASN A 214 -14.35 -6.49 -13.75
CA ASN A 214 -13.84 -5.12 -13.84
C ASN A 214 -12.59 -5.04 -14.74
N ASN A 215 -12.46 -3.93 -15.47
CA ASN A 215 -11.25 -3.64 -16.23
C ASN A 215 -10.15 -3.10 -15.28
N VAL A 216 -9.00 -3.76 -15.26
CA VAL A 216 -7.80 -3.36 -14.55
C VAL A 216 -6.69 -3.09 -15.55
N PHE A 217 -5.97 -1.99 -15.36
CA PHE A 217 -4.95 -1.52 -16.29
C PHE A 217 -3.58 -1.53 -15.62
N TYR A 218 -2.58 -2.05 -16.31
CA TYR A 218 -1.23 -2.24 -15.79
C TYR A 218 -0.21 -1.51 -16.67
N ALA A 219 0.76 -0.84 -16.04
CA ALA A 219 1.95 -0.31 -16.72
C ALA A 219 3.19 -0.52 -15.86
N LEU A 220 4.32 -0.79 -16.51
CA LEU A 220 5.63 -0.67 -15.92
C LEU A 220 6.20 0.69 -16.26
N VAL A 221 6.72 1.38 -15.26
CA VAL A 221 7.15 2.77 -15.36
C VAL A 221 8.54 2.93 -14.77
N SER A 222 9.20 4.04 -15.15
CA SER A 222 10.48 4.43 -14.59
C SER A 222 10.27 5.01 -13.19
N PRO A 223 10.96 4.49 -12.15
CA PRO A 223 10.94 5.07 -10.82
C PRO A 223 11.61 6.45 -10.79
N GLY A 224 11.25 7.27 -9.80
CA GLY A 224 11.83 8.58 -9.64
C GLY A 224 11.00 9.53 -8.78
N ALA A 225 11.48 10.76 -8.67
CA ALA A 225 10.78 11.83 -7.97
C ALA A 225 9.46 12.20 -8.65
N GLY A 226 8.47 12.57 -7.84
CA GLY A 226 7.19 13.03 -8.36
C GLY A 226 7.27 14.38 -9.08
N ASN A 227 6.29 14.65 -9.94
CA ASN A 227 6.16 15.91 -10.66
C ASN A 227 4.69 16.37 -10.71
N ASN A 228 4.38 17.41 -9.94
CA ASN A 228 3.03 17.96 -9.80
C ASN A 228 2.50 18.68 -11.06
N ALA A 229 3.39 19.08 -11.98
CA ALA A 229 3.02 19.84 -13.19
C ALA A 229 2.64 18.95 -14.37
N GLU A 230 3.06 17.68 -14.36
CA GLU A 230 2.89 16.77 -15.49
C GLU A 230 1.59 15.97 -15.37
N ASN A 231 1.07 15.53 -16.53
CA ASN A 231 0.01 14.55 -16.55
C ASN A 231 0.54 13.22 -15.99
N PHE A 232 -0.25 12.56 -15.16
CA PHE A 232 0.03 11.21 -14.66
C PHE A 232 -0.82 10.16 -15.36
N LEU A 233 -2.13 10.37 -15.43
CA LEU A 233 -3.05 9.45 -16.10
C LEU A 233 -3.83 10.17 -17.19
N LYS A 234 -4.05 9.48 -18.30
CA LYS A 234 -5.08 9.81 -19.28
C LYS A 234 -6.05 8.64 -19.37
N LEU A 235 -7.32 8.91 -19.11
CA LEU A 235 -8.39 7.92 -19.04
C LEU A 235 -9.34 8.16 -20.21
N THR A 236 -9.55 7.12 -21.01
CA THR A 236 -10.51 7.14 -22.11
C THR A 236 -11.80 6.47 -21.65
N VAL A 237 -12.84 7.28 -21.46
CA VAL A 237 -14.15 6.84 -20.98
C VAL A 237 -15.11 6.78 -22.16
N THR A 238 -15.72 5.61 -22.37
CA THR A 238 -16.71 5.39 -23.43
C THR A 238 -18.09 5.24 -22.79
N TYR A 239 -19.02 6.08 -23.26
CA TYR A 239 -20.43 6.07 -22.88
C TYR A 239 -21.17 5.09 -23.77
N ASN A 240 -22.03 4.26 -23.18
CA ASN A 240 -22.77 3.25 -23.93
C ASN A 240 -24.28 3.46 -23.78
N ASP A 241 -25.05 3.16 -24.82
CA ASP A 241 -26.50 3.14 -24.73
C ASP A 241 -27.01 1.95 -23.88
N GLY A 242 -28.33 1.85 -23.73
CA GLY A 242 -28.97 0.75 -23.00
C GLY A 242 -28.77 -0.64 -23.62
N GLU A 243 -28.26 -0.71 -24.86
CA GLU A 243 -27.93 -1.94 -25.59
C GLU A 243 -26.42 -2.24 -25.56
N GLY A 244 -25.60 -1.36 -24.97
CA GLY A 244 -24.15 -1.51 -24.85
C GLY A 244 -23.35 -0.96 -26.03
N ASN A 245 -23.97 -0.22 -26.95
CA ASN A 245 -23.26 0.39 -28.08
C ASN A 245 -22.61 1.71 -27.66
N ALA A 246 -21.38 1.95 -28.10
CA ALA A 246 -20.66 3.19 -27.83
C ALA A 246 -21.35 4.40 -28.49
N THR A 247 -21.68 5.40 -27.68
CA THR A 247 -22.36 6.64 -28.11
C THR A 247 -21.44 7.86 -28.09
N GLN A 248 -20.48 7.89 -27.16
CA GLN A 248 -19.51 8.98 -27.01
C GLN A 248 -18.23 8.45 -26.36
N THR A 249 -17.10 9.09 -26.65
CA THR A 249 -15.83 8.86 -25.95
C THR A 249 -15.28 10.20 -25.45
N LYS A 250 -14.75 10.22 -24.23
CA LYS A 250 -14.13 11.39 -23.60
C LYS A 250 -12.80 11.02 -22.97
N GLU A 251 -11.83 11.92 -23.09
CA GLU A 251 -10.54 11.82 -22.41
C GLU A 251 -10.56 12.66 -21.14
N LEU A 252 -10.10 12.08 -20.04
CA LEU A 252 -9.94 12.73 -18.75
C LEU A 252 -8.50 12.62 -18.29
N TYR A 253 -7.97 13.68 -17.69
CA TYR A 253 -6.58 13.75 -17.28
C TYR A 253 -6.49 13.86 -15.75
N VAL A 254 -5.51 13.17 -15.17
CA VAL A 254 -5.09 13.33 -13.77
C VAL A 254 -3.67 13.86 -13.79
N THR A 255 -3.46 15.03 -13.21
CA THR A 255 -2.13 15.66 -13.08
C THR A 255 -1.46 15.27 -11.77
N GLY A 256 -0.13 15.30 -11.76
CA GLY A 256 0.69 15.02 -10.59
C GLY A 256 1.21 13.60 -10.57
N ILE A 257 2.36 13.40 -11.23
CA ILE A 257 3.09 12.14 -11.20
C ILE A 257 3.60 11.95 -9.76
N PRO A 258 3.23 10.85 -9.08
CA PRO A 258 3.70 10.58 -7.73
C PRO A 258 5.18 10.17 -7.73
N ALA A 259 5.83 10.26 -6.57
CA ALA A 259 7.14 9.63 -6.40
C ALA A 259 6.97 8.10 -6.41
N LEU A 260 7.84 7.41 -7.14
CA LEU A 260 7.78 5.95 -7.33
C LEU A 260 9.15 5.34 -7.05
N ASP A 261 9.16 4.25 -6.30
CA ASP A 261 10.35 3.48 -5.97
C ASP A 261 10.45 2.22 -6.83
N LYS A 262 11.68 1.80 -7.11
CA LYS A 262 11.93 0.56 -7.85
C LYS A 262 11.42 -0.65 -7.06
N ALA A 263 10.97 -1.67 -7.79
CA ALA A 263 10.43 -2.92 -7.24
C ALA A 263 9.17 -2.75 -6.36
N MET A 264 8.48 -1.63 -6.48
CA MET A 264 7.21 -1.36 -5.80
C MET A 264 6.03 -1.40 -6.78
N SER A 265 4.87 -1.79 -6.27
CA SER A 265 3.62 -1.86 -7.02
C SER A 265 2.58 -0.91 -6.43
N TYR A 266 2.06 -0.01 -7.24
CA TYR A 266 1.14 1.05 -6.86
C TYR A 266 -0.20 0.85 -7.56
N THR A 267 -1.29 0.68 -6.81
CA THR A 267 -2.66 0.59 -7.33
C THR A 267 -3.39 1.89 -7.07
N TYR A 268 -3.90 2.52 -8.12
CA TYR A 268 -4.69 3.75 -8.06
C TYR A 268 -6.15 3.44 -8.35
N ASP A 269 -7.00 3.62 -7.35
CA ASP A 269 -8.44 3.57 -7.51
C ASP A 269 -8.93 4.94 -7.98
N VAL A 270 -9.37 5.02 -9.22
CA VAL A 270 -9.82 6.26 -9.84
C VAL A 270 -11.34 6.39 -9.72
N LYS A 271 -11.79 7.58 -9.35
CA LYS A 271 -13.20 7.99 -9.40
C LYS A 271 -13.40 8.87 -10.63
N ILE A 272 -14.35 8.48 -11.47
CA ILE A 272 -14.60 9.14 -12.75
C ILE A 272 -15.85 10.01 -12.60
N GLY A 273 -15.68 11.33 -12.78
CA GLY A 273 -16.76 12.32 -12.86
C GLY A 273 -16.97 12.80 -14.30
N LYS A 274 -18.01 13.61 -14.52
CA LYS A 274 -18.39 14.10 -15.86
C LYS A 274 -17.24 14.78 -16.62
N ASP A 275 -16.50 15.66 -15.95
CA ASP A 275 -15.47 16.52 -16.56
C ASP A 275 -14.06 16.31 -16.00
N LYS A 276 -13.92 15.48 -14.96
CA LYS A 276 -12.66 15.22 -14.30
C LYS A 276 -12.60 13.81 -13.74
N ALA A 277 -11.40 13.26 -13.70
CA ALA A 277 -11.09 12.07 -12.92
C ALA A 277 -10.24 12.48 -11.72
N ILE A 278 -10.42 11.80 -10.60
CA ILE A 278 -9.61 12.00 -9.40
C ILE A 278 -9.15 10.65 -8.86
N ILE A 279 -7.96 10.63 -8.26
CA ILE A 279 -7.49 9.47 -7.50
C ILE A 279 -8.29 9.44 -6.19
N GLY A 280 -8.94 8.30 -5.94
CA GLY A 280 -9.74 8.04 -4.75
C GLY A 280 -8.94 7.41 -3.62
N SER A 281 -8.18 6.34 -3.91
CA SER A 281 -7.26 5.66 -2.98
C SER A 281 -6.04 5.14 -3.74
N VAL A 282 -4.90 4.96 -3.04
CA VAL A 282 -3.64 4.47 -3.62
C VAL A 282 -3.00 3.42 -2.73
N SER A 283 -2.91 2.17 -3.21
CA SER A 283 -2.25 1.11 -2.46
C SER A 283 -0.86 0.80 -2.95
N VAL A 284 0.14 0.81 -2.06
CA VAL A 284 1.51 0.45 -2.40
C VAL A 284 1.89 -0.84 -1.69
N THR A 285 2.42 -1.79 -2.44
CA THR A 285 2.94 -3.05 -1.91
C THR A 285 4.30 -3.34 -2.49
N ASP A 286 5.10 -4.09 -1.73
CA ASP A 286 6.27 -4.76 -2.30
C ASP A 286 5.80 -5.60 -3.48
N TRP A 287 6.53 -5.54 -4.59
CA TRP A 287 6.20 -6.39 -5.73
C TRP A 287 6.49 -7.87 -5.42
N GLY A 288 7.30 -8.16 -4.39
CA GLY A 288 7.75 -9.50 -4.04
C GLY A 288 6.82 -10.37 -3.18
N THR A 289 5.72 -9.85 -2.62
CA THR A 289 4.77 -10.64 -1.81
C THR A 289 3.44 -10.84 -2.55
N GLY A 290 3.35 -11.92 -3.31
CA GLY A 290 2.08 -12.36 -3.87
C GLY A 290 1.27 -13.13 -2.83
N ASP A 291 0.29 -12.47 -2.19
CA ASP A 291 -1.10 -12.95 -2.10
C ASP A 291 -2.05 -11.94 -1.41
N ALA A 292 -3.30 -11.93 -1.93
CA ALA A 292 -4.53 -11.27 -1.50
C ALA A 292 -4.58 -9.71 -1.45
N ILE A 293 -5.25 -9.15 -2.47
CA ILE A 293 -5.89 -7.83 -2.35
C ILE A 293 -7.08 -7.96 -1.39
N THR A 294 -6.85 -7.56 -0.14
CA THR A 294 -7.88 -6.98 0.71
C THR A 294 -7.32 -5.69 1.29
N GLY A 295 -7.53 -4.59 0.55
CA GLY A 295 -7.53 -3.19 1.00
C GLY A 295 -6.35 -2.65 1.82
N GLY A 296 -5.68 -1.63 1.27
CA GLY A 296 -4.89 -0.63 2.01
C GLY A 296 -3.42 -1.03 2.23
N ASP A 297 -2.42 -0.56 1.47
CA ASP A 297 -1.79 0.78 1.29
C ASP A 297 -0.40 0.78 1.96
N ALA A 298 0.64 1.40 1.37
CA ALA A 298 0.99 2.79 1.73
C ALA A 298 2.24 3.36 1.00
N VAL A 299 2.31 4.56 0.38
CA VAL A 299 2.11 5.93 0.94
C VAL A 299 1.59 5.90 2.35
N THR A 300 2.43 6.30 3.32
CA THR A 300 2.12 6.13 4.74
C THR A 300 0.69 6.59 5.02
N THR A 301 -0.04 5.83 5.82
CA THR A 301 -1.44 6.14 6.18
C THR A 301 -1.59 7.58 6.69
N THR A 302 -0.53 8.14 7.26
CA THR A 302 -0.35 9.56 7.62
C THR A 302 -0.43 10.50 6.41
N GLU A 303 0.36 10.29 5.36
CA GLU A 303 0.38 11.15 4.17
C GLU A 303 -0.98 11.15 3.46
N ASN A 304 -1.65 10.00 3.40
CA ASN A 304 -3.00 9.90 2.85
C ASN A 304 -4.02 10.67 3.70
N ALA A 305 -3.97 10.54 5.04
CA ALA A 305 -4.83 11.29 5.94
C ALA A 305 -4.67 12.81 5.77
N VAL A 306 -3.42 13.28 5.66
CA VAL A 306 -3.11 14.69 5.41
C VAL A 306 -3.67 15.16 4.06
N LEU A 307 -3.53 14.36 3.01
CA LEU A 307 -4.04 14.69 1.68
C LEU A 307 -5.57 14.79 1.65
N ILE A 308 -6.27 13.85 2.30
CA ILE A 308 -7.73 13.86 2.44
C ILE A 308 -8.19 15.17 3.08
N ILE A 309 -7.55 15.57 4.18
CA ILE A 309 -7.89 16.80 4.90
C ILE A 309 -7.66 18.02 4.00
N LYS A 310 -6.45 18.16 3.44
CA LYS A 310 -6.10 19.32 2.60
C LYS A 310 -7.05 19.48 1.41
N ASN A 311 -7.41 18.37 0.75
CA ASN A 311 -8.35 18.37 -0.37
C ASN A 311 -9.78 18.73 0.07
N ALA A 312 -10.22 18.24 1.24
CA ALA A 312 -11.53 18.58 1.78
C ALA A 312 -11.62 20.08 2.10
N LEU A 313 -10.60 20.63 2.76
CA LEU A 313 -10.53 22.05 3.10
C LEU A 313 -10.47 22.95 1.86
N ALA A 314 -9.66 22.57 0.85
CA ALA A 314 -9.60 23.28 -0.43
C ALA A 314 -10.95 23.29 -1.18
N ALA A 315 -11.77 22.25 -0.97
CA ALA A 315 -13.13 22.15 -1.51
C ALA A 315 -14.20 22.81 -0.62
N GLY A 316 -13.81 23.47 0.48
CA GLY A 316 -14.74 24.09 1.43
C GLY A 316 -15.62 23.10 2.20
N LYS A 317 -15.19 21.83 2.34
CA LYS A 317 -15.93 20.80 3.07
C LYS A 317 -15.57 20.83 4.56
N THR A 318 -16.58 20.72 5.40
CA THR A 318 -16.45 20.64 6.86
C THR A 318 -16.50 19.20 7.38
N ASN A 319 -17.10 18.29 6.62
CA ASN A 319 -17.28 16.89 7.02
C ASN A 319 -16.18 16.06 6.37
N ILE A 320 -15.31 15.49 7.20
CA ILE A 320 -14.10 14.81 6.77
C ILE A 320 -14.11 13.38 7.34
N GLU A 321 -13.88 12.40 6.47
CA GLU A 321 -13.74 11.00 6.86
C GLU A 321 -12.33 10.52 6.54
N ILE A 322 -11.63 10.05 7.56
CA ILE A 322 -10.34 9.37 7.41
C ILE A 322 -10.58 7.88 7.61
N LYS A 323 -10.33 7.11 6.55
CA LYS A 323 -10.53 5.65 6.53
C LYS A 323 -9.18 4.94 6.62
N ASN A 324 -9.18 3.79 7.27
CA ASN A 324 -8.05 2.86 7.30
C ASN A 324 -6.77 3.42 7.96
N LEU A 325 -6.90 4.18 9.06
CA LEU A 325 -5.72 4.44 9.89
C LEU A 325 -5.29 3.15 10.62
N PRO A 326 -3.98 2.95 10.87
CA PRO A 326 -3.51 1.80 11.64
C PRO A 326 -4.14 1.78 13.03
N ALA A 327 -4.48 0.59 13.51
CA ALA A 327 -5.04 0.38 14.85
C ALA A 327 -4.18 1.03 15.95
N ASN A 328 -2.86 1.05 15.74
CA ASN A 328 -1.83 1.58 16.63
C ASN A 328 -1.17 2.85 16.08
N ALA A 329 -1.90 3.69 15.33
CA ALA A 329 -1.40 4.97 14.85
C ALA A 329 -0.75 5.78 15.99
N ASP A 330 0.50 6.20 15.79
CA ASP A 330 1.26 6.92 16.80
C ASP A 330 1.00 8.44 16.78
N ASN A 331 1.62 9.17 17.69
CA ASN A 331 1.47 10.63 17.79
C ASN A 331 1.82 11.37 16.50
N SER A 332 2.79 10.89 15.71
CA SER A 332 3.19 11.58 14.47
C SER A 332 2.05 11.66 13.46
N VAL A 333 1.20 10.63 13.42
CA VAL A 333 0.01 10.58 12.56
C VAL A 333 -0.96 11.69 12.96
N PHE A 334 -1.24 11.78 14.26
CA PHE A 334 -2.19 12.74 14.78
C PHE A 334 -1.66 14.17 14.78
N ASP A 335 -0.36 14.37 14.97
CA ASP A 335 0.32 15.66 14.81
C ASP A 335 0.12 16.19 13.39
N ALA A 336 0.32 15.34 12.38
CA ALA A 336 0.11 15.69 10.98
C ALA A 336 -1.37 15.98 10.66
N ILE A 337 -2.31 15.24 11.25
CA ILE A 337 -3.75 15.51 11.12
C ILE A 337 -4.09 16.88 11.72
N ARG A 338 -3.60 17.19 12.94
CA ARG A 338 -3.82 18.50 13.58
C ARG A 338 -3.25 19.64 12.75
N GLU A 339 -2.04 19.47 12.22
CA GLU A 339 -1.40 20.45 11.34
C GLU A 339 -2.23 20.66 10.06
N ALA A 340 -2.69 19.58 9.42
CA ALA A 340 -3.50 19.67 8.21
C ALA A 340 -4.84 20.40 8.44
N LEU A 341 -5.41 20.29 9.65
CA LEU A 341 -6.64 20.97 10.04
C LEU A 341 -6.43 22.44 10.45
N SER A 342 -5.19 22.87 10.72
CA SER A 342 -4.89 24.17 11.35
C SER A 342 -5.37 25.41 10.58
N SER A 343 -5.62 25.29 9.27
CA SER A 343 -6.13 26.38 8.43
C SER A 343 -7.66 26.50 8.44
N ALA A 344 -8.37 25.54 9.01
CA ALA A 344 -9.82 25.57 9.11
C ALA A 344 -10.28 26.52 10.23
N SER A 345 -11.52 27.03 10.11
CA SER A 345 -12.11 27.89 11.13
C SER A 345 -12.40 27.12 12.42
N GLU A 346 -12.30 27.79 13.57
CA GLU A 346 -12.60 27.19 14.88
C GLU A 346 -14.02 26.60 14.93
N GLY A 347 -14.16 25.41 15.50
CA GLY A 347 -15.45 24.73 15.66
C GLY A 347 -16.21 24.47 14.34
N SER A 348 -15.49 24.32 13.22
CA SER A 348 -16.11 24.13 11.90
C SER A 348 -16.08 22.68 11.39
N ILE A 349 -15.19 21.83 11.91
CA ILE A 349 -14.91 20.50 11.33
C ILE A 349 -15.65 19.37 12.05
N GLU A 350 -16.31 18.53 11.27
CA GLU A 350 -16.89 17.26 11.72
C GLU A 350 -16.01 16.12 11.18
N LEU A 351 -15.21 15.51 12.06
CA LEU A 351 -14.23 14.50 11.70
C LEU A 351 -14.70 13.10 12.11
N THR A 352 -14.61 12.14 11.19
CA THR A 352 -14.79 10.71 11.50
C THR A 352 -13.50 9.96 11.19
N VAL A 353 -13.02 9.17 12.15
CA VAL A 353 -11.78 8.41 12.04
C VAL A 353 -12.05 6.91 12.23
N TYR A 354 -11.77 6.11 11.21
CA TYR A 354 -11.94 4.66 11.22
C TYR A 354 -10.61 3.90 11.38
N GLY A 355 -10.67 2.71 11.96
CA GLY A 355 -9.56 1.75 12.03
C GLY A 355 -8.65 1.89 13.26
N VAL A 356 -8.62 3.05 13.91
CA VAL A 356 -7.80 3.27 15.13
C VAL A 356 -8.46 2.62 16.34
N GLU A 357 -7.70 1.83 17.10
CA GLU A 357 -8.19 1.21 18.34
C GLU A 357 -7.80 1.99 19.61
N ALA A 358 -6.72 2.77 19.57
CA ALA A 358 -6.26 3.58 20.70
C ALA A 358 -5.87 4.98 20.25
N LEU A 359 -6.39 6.02 20.91
CA LEU A 359 -5.91 7.38 20.71
C LEU A 359 -4.76 7.68 21.67
N PRO A 360 -3.55 8.00 21.16
CA PRO A 360 -2.40 8.28 22.01
C PRO A 360 -2.53 9.64 22.72
N SER A 361 -1.64 9.86 23.69
CA SER A 361 -1.68 11.10 24.48
C SER A 361 -1.49 12.33 23.60
N ASN A 362 -2.34 13.33 23.78
CA ASN A 362 -2.36 14.58 23.00
C ASN A 362 -2.81 14.43 21.53
N ALA A 363 -3.36 13.30 21.08
CA ALA A 363 -3.75 13.07 19.68
C ALA A 363 -4.47 14.26 19.00
N PHE A 364 -5.46 14.86 19.65
CA PHE A 364 -6.18 16.03 19.19
C PHE A 364 -6.04 17.23 20.12
N SER A 365 -5.03 17.26 21.00
CA SER A 365 -4.86 18.37 21.96
C SER A 365 -4.82 19.72 21.26
N ASN A 366 -5.58 20.68 21.79
CA ASN A 366 -5.75 22.05 21.30
C ASN A 366 -6.24 22.16 19.84
N CYS A 367 -6.89 21.14 19.28
CA CYS A 367 -7.45 21.18 17.93
C CYS A 367 -8.72 22.05 17.87
N GLN A 368 -8.54 23.38 17.79
CA GLN A 368 -9.63 24.36 17.78
C GLN A 368 -10.63 24.20 16.63
N PRO A 369 -10.24 23.76 15.41
CA PRO A 369 -11.19 23.58 14.32
C PRO A 369 -12.23 22.48 14.55
N LEU A 370 -11.96 21.54 15.45
CA LEU A 370 -12.80 20.35 15.64
C LEU A 370 -14.10 20.70 16.37
N LYS A 371 -15.24 20.42 15.72
CA LYS A 371 -16.61 20.58 16.24
C LYS A 371 -17.22 19.27 16.70
N LEU A 372 -17.01 18.22 15.92
CA LEU A 372 -17.51 16.87 16.19
C LEU A 372 -16.41 15.87 15.87
N ILE A 373 -16.25 14.87 16.74
CA ILE A 373 -15.39 13.71 16.49
C ILE A 373 -16.18 12.42 16.62
N SER A 374 -16.07 11.56 15.60
CA SER A 374 -16.64 10.22 15.56
C SER A 374 -15.53 9.17 15.47
N LEU A 375 -15.51 8.28 16.47
CA LEU A 375 -14.48 7.28 16.73
C LEU A 375 -15.14 5.91 16.92
N PRO A 376 -15.70 5.32 15.85
CA PRO A 376 -16.49 4.09 15.95
C PRO A 376 -15.69 2.88 16.44
N ASP A 377 -14.36 2.86 16.24
CA ASP A 377 -13.50 1.70 16.52
C ASP A 377 -12.61 1.84 17.77
N VAL A 378 -12.51 3.05 18.34
CA VAL A 378 -11.61 3.35 19.45
C VAL A 378 -12.08 2.68 20.74
N LYS A 379 -11.15 2.01 21.41
CA LYS A 379 -11.33 1.29 22.68
C LYS A 379 -10.70 2.05 23.85
N SER A 380 -9.58 2.75 23.63
CA SER A 380 -8.91 3.57 24.64
C SER A 380 -8.60 4.99 24.18
N ILE A 381 -8.76 5.93 25.10
CA ILE A 381 -8.39 7.34 24.93
C ILE A 381 -7.35 7.70 25.98
N GLU A 382 -6.13 7.96 25.57
CA GLU A 382 -5.01 8.29 26.47
C GLU A 382 -5.04 9.74 26.95
N SER A 383 -4.11 10.08 27.86
CA SER A 383 -4.15 11.35 28.59
C SER A 383 -4.08 12.56 27.65
N LEU A 384 -4.85 13.60 27.97
CA LEU A 384 -4.87 14.88 27.24
C LEU A 384 -5.29 14.76 25.76
N ALA A 385 -5.83 13.62 25.31
CA ALA A 385 -6.10 13.36 23.90
C ALA A 385 -6.96 14.44 23.21
N PHE A 386 -7.90 15.07 23.91
CA PHE A 386 -8.71 16.20 23.39
C PHE A 386 -8.60 17.45 24.27
N GLN A 387 -7.56 17.56 25.10
CA GLN A 387 -7.43 18.70 26.00
C GLN A 387 -7.49 20.02 25.23
N GLY A 388 -8.31 20.97 25.69
CA GLY A 388 -8.35 22.32 25.12
C GLY A 388 -8.97 22.39 23.71
N CYS A 389 -9.66 21.35 23.24
CA CYS A 389 -10.49 21.42 22.04
C CYS A 389 -11.75 22.26 22.33
N ASN A 390 -11.61 23.59 22.37
CA ASN A 390 -12.73 24.44 22.80
C ASN A 390 -13.91 24.32 21.84
N GLY A 391 -13.69 24.33 20.53
CA GLY A 391 -14.75 24.20 19.52
C GLY A 391 -15.51 22.87 19.53
N LEU A 392 -15.04 21.85 20.27
CA LEU A 392 -15.59 20.50 20.26
C LEU A 392 -16.92 20.44 21.02
N GLU A 393 -18.01 20.20 20.29
CA GLU A 393 -19.35 20.11 20.84
C GLU A 393 -19.81 18.67 21.06
N THR A 394 -19.35 17.73 20.23
CA THR A 394 -19.83 16.34 20.24
C THR A 394 -18.70 15.32 20.12
N ILE A 395 -18.69 14.36 21.04
CA ILE A 395 -17.81 13.19 21.00
C ILE A 395 -18.67 11.94 20.85
N TYR A 396 -18.40 11.15 19.81
CA TYR A 396 -19.04 9.86 19.59
C TYR A 396 -17.99 8.74 19.58
N ALA A 397 -17.88 8.00 20.68
CA ALA A 397 -16.89 6.94 20.88
C ALA A 397 -17.52 5.71 21.58
N PRO A 398 -18.48 5.02 20.91
CA PRO A 398 -19.38 4.04 21.52
C PRO A 398 -18.70 2.74 21.98
N ARG A 399 -17.44 2.50 21.59
CA ARG A 399 -16.67 1.29 21.95
C ARG A 399 -15.60 1.55 23.00
N VAL A 400 -15.44 2.80 23.44
CA VAL A 400 -14.42 3.15 24.44
C VAL A 400 -14.76 2.50 25.77
N SER A 401 -13.79 1.81 26.35
CA SER A 401 -13.86 1.21 27.68
C SER A 401 -12.82 1.76 28.65
N PHE A 402 -11.83 2.51 28.15
CA PHE A 402 -10.78 3.13 28.94
C PHE A 402 -10.55 4.59 28.54
N ILE A 403 -10.54 5.49 29.51
CA ILE A 403 -10.28 6.93 29.31
C ILE A 403 -9.28 7.38 30.37
N ASN A 404 -8.16 7.95 29.97
CA ASN A 404 -7.07 8.33 30.86
C ASN A 404 -7.19 9.80 31.32
N ASP A 405 -6.24 10.24 32.13
CA ASP A 405 -6.29 11.53 32.82
C ASP A 405 -6.46 12.73 31.87
N PHE A 406 -7.33 13.67 32.23
CA PHE A 406 -7.54 14.93 31.50
C PHE A 406 -7.95 14.79 30.02
N ALA A 407 -8.42 13.61 29.58
CA ALA A 407 -8.69 13.35 28.17
C ALA A 407 -9.60 14.37 27.48
N PHE A 408 -10.58 14.95 28.19
CA PHE A 408 -11.50 15.99 27.69
C PHE A 408 -11.44 17.28 28.51
N SER A 409 -10.32 17.51 29.21
CA SER A 409 -10.13 18.73 30.01
C SER A 409 -10.22 19.97 29.11
N ASP A 410 -10.85 21.02 29.61
CA ASP A 410 -10.96 22.31 28.91
C ASP A 410 -11.73 22.26 27.58
N CYS A 411 -12.54 21.22 27.32
CA CYS A 411 -13.50 21.21 26.20
C CYS A 411 -14.73 22.05 26.53
N GLN A 412 -14.59 23.39 26.47
CA GLN A 412 -15.57 24.32 27.02
C GLN A 412 -16.96 24.32 26.35
N TYR A 413 -17.05 23.99 25.04
CA TYR A 413 -18.32 23.96 24.31
C TYR A 413 -18.93 22.56 24.16
N LEU A 414 -18.44 21.57 24.93
CA LEU A 414 -18.96 20.21 24.88
C LEU A 414 -20.44 20.17 25.28
N LYS A 415 -21.26 19.51 24.45
CA LYS A 415 -22.72 19.38 24.62
C LYS A 415 -23.17 17.93 24.68
N SER A 416 -22.47 17.03 24.00
CA SER A 416 -22.87 15.62 23.89
C SER A 416 -21.67 14.69 23.89
N VAL A 417 -21.73 13.63 24.68
CA VAL A 417 -20.70 12.60 24.75
C VAL A 417 -21.35 11.22 24.71
N THR A 418 -20.94 10.37 23.76
CA THR A 418 -21.32 8.96 23.71
C THR A 418 -20.09 8.10 23.99
N LEU A 419 -20.16 7.25 25.01
CA LEU A 419 -19.10 6.34 25.43
C LEU A 419 -19.60 4.89 25.45
N GLY A 420 -18.65 3.96 25.45
CA GLY A 420 -18.93 2.54 25.60
C GLY A 420 -19.11 2.10 27.05
N ASN A 421 -18.80 0.84 27.33
CA ASN A 421 -18.80 0.26 28.67
C ASN A 421 -17.45 0.59 29.35
N ILE A 422 -17.42 1.70 30.09
CA ILE A 422 -16.24 2.17 30.79
C ILE A 422 -15.93 1.21 31.93
N SER A 423 -14.76 0.58 31.89
CA SER A 423 -14.27 -0.34 32.91
C SER A 423 -13.15 0.26 33.75
N ALA A 424 -12.45 1.26 33.22
CA ALA A 424 -11.41 1.99 33.92
C ALA A 424 -11.36 3.45 33.42
N ALA A 425 -11.10 4.37 34.34
CA ALA A 425 -11.10 5.80 34.07
C ALA A 425 -10.01 6.49 34.90
N GLY A 426 -9.33 7.45 34.29
CA GLY A 426 -8.39 8.36 34.93
C GLY A 426 -9.09 9.47 35.71
N ILE A 427 -8.30 10.41 36.20
CA ILE A 427 -8.76 11.57 36.96
C ILE A 427 -8.99 12.78 36.05
N ARG A 428 -9.87 13.70 36.49
CA ARG A 428 -10.04 15.01 35.85
C ARG A 428 -10.37 14.97 34.36
N ILE A 429 -11.03 13.88 33.91
CA ILE A 429 -11.40 13.66 32.51
C ILE A 429 -12.19 14.85 31.93
N PHE A 430 -13.12 15.41 32.72
CA PHE A 430 -13.96 16.55 32.36
C PHE A 430 -13.62 17.80 33.20
N ASP A 431 -12.34 18.00 33.53
CA ASP A 431 -11.94 19.19 34.27
C ASP A 431 -12.15 20.47 33.44
N ASN A 432 -12.58 21.54 34.08
CA ASN A 432 -13.01 22.79 33.41
C ASN A 432 -14.09 22.63 32.32
N VAL A 433 -14.86 21.54 32.33
CA VAL A 433 -16.03 21.34 31.46
C VAL A 433 -17.32 21.57 32.25
N TYR A 434 -18.25 22.35 31.69
CA TYR A 434 -19.57 22.57 32.28
C TYR A 434 -20.51 21.38 32.05
N THR A 435 -20.22 20.26 32.72
CA THR A 435 -20.93 18.97 32.55
C THR A 435 -22.45 19.04 32.76
N GLU A 436 -22.95 20.01 33.54
CA GLU A 436 -24.38 20.25 33.71
C GLU A 436 -25.11 20.70 32.44
N SER A 437 -24.39 21.06 31.36
CA SER A 437 -24.94 21.27 30.02
C SER A 437 -24.69 20.12 29.04
N VAL A 438 -24.01 19.05 29.47
CA VAL A 438 -23.61 17.91 28.63
C VAL A 438 -24.61 16.77 28.77
N ASP A 439 -25.14 16.30 27.63
CA ASP A 439 -25.89 15.05 27.53
C ASP A 439 -24.92 13.87 27.37
N LEU A 440 -24.90 12.95 28.33
CA LEU A 440 -24.04 11.76 28.32
C LEU A 440 -24.84 10.52 27.91
N ILE A 441 -24.29 9.73 27.01
CA ILE A 441 -24.82 8.42 26.58
C ILE A 441 -23.77 7.37 26.90
N LEU A 442 -24.15 6.37 27.69
CA LEU A 442 -23.33 5.22 28.05
C LEU A 442 -23.86 3.95 27.38
N SER A 443 -23.01 2.93 27.30
CA SER A 443 -23.44 1.62 26.81
C SER A 443 -24.56 1.03 27.67
N GLN A 444 -25.42 0.22 27.06
CA GLN A 444 -26.54 -0.44 27.75
C GLN A 444 -26.11 -1.41 28.87
N ASP A 445 -24.88 -1.90 28.82
CA ASP A 445 -24.30 -2.86 29.74
C ASP A 445 -23.31 -2.23 30.73
N GLN A 446 -23.29 -0.89 30.83
CA GLN A 446 -22.44 -0.17 31.77
C GLN A 446 -22.66 -0.66 33.21
N LYS A 447 -21.56 -1.04 33.87
CA LYS A 447 -21.56 -1.41 35.29
C LYS A 447 -21.29 -0.19 36.17
N VAL A 448 -21.69 -0.27 37.43
CA VAL A 448 -21.26 0.74 38.41
C VAL A 448 -19.73 0.68 38.52
N MET A 449 -19.08 1.84 38.40
CA MET A 449 -17.63 1.95 38.49
C MET A 449 -17.19 1.76 39.94
N THR A 450 -16.27 0.84 40.20
CA THR A 450 -15.72 0.60 41.54
C THR A 450 -14.45 1.41 41.77
N GLY A 451 -14.25 1.93 42.98
CA GLY A 451 -13.04 2.68 43.35
C GLY A 451 -13.28 4.15 43.70
N SER A 452 -12.21 4.89 43.96
CA SER A 452 -12.27 6.31 44.31
C SER A 452 -11.25 7.15 43.58
N ASP A 453 -11.63 8.35 43.18
CA ASP A 453 -10.66 9.31 42.63
C ASP A 453 -9.85 10.00 43.75
N VAL A 454 -8.85 10.80 43.35
CA VAL A 454 -7.99 11.57 44.27
C VAL A 454 -8.73 12.68 45.03
N GLU A 455 -9.94 13.04 44.58
CA GLU A 455 -10.81 14.03 45.22
C GLU A 455 -11.82 13.35 46.19
N GLY A 456 -11.71 12.02 46.35
CA GLY A 456 -12.52 11.22 47.27
C GLY A 456 -13.90 10.86 46.73
N TRP A 457 -14.20 11.13 45.46
CA TRP A 457 -15.44 10.68 44.85
C TRP A 457 -15.44 9.16 44.72
N ARG A 458 -16.61 8.54 44.94
CA ARG A 458 -16.89 7.11 44.81
C ARG A 458 -18.27 6.93 44.23
N SER A 459 -18.45 5.91 43.39
CA SER A 459 -19.79 5.53 42.93
C SER A 459 -20.61 4.93 44.07
N ASP A 460 -21.93 5.00 43.94
CA ASP A 460 -22.85 4.23 44.77
C ASP A 460 -22.86 2.76 44.33
N GLU A 461 -22.03 1.94 44.99
CA GLU A 461 -21.85 0.50 44.71
C GLU A 461 -23.03 -0.38 45.22
N SER A 462 -24.20 0.19 45.50
CA SER A 462 -25.39 -0.58 45.92
C SER A 462 -26.03 -1.42 44.81
N SER A 463 -25.67 -1.20 43.55
CA SER A 463 -26.10 -1.95 42.38
C SER A 463 -24.89 -2.43 41.57
N ALA A 464 -25.03 -3.57 40.88
CA ALA A 464 -24.02 -4.03 39.93
C ALA A 464 -24.13 -3.28 38.59
N ASP A 465 -25.35 -3.00 38.13
CA ASP A 465 -25.63 -2.30 36.88
C ASP A 465 -25.77 -0.80 37.13
N TYR A 466 -25.25 0.01 36.21
CA TYR A 466 -25.37 1.46 36.28
C TYR A 466 -26.79 1.92 35.93
N GLU A 467 -27.49 1.24 35.01
CA GLU A 467 -28.89 1.54 34.70
C GLU A 467 -29.75 1.50 35.98
N ASP A 468 -30.62 2.50 36.14
CA ASP A 468 -31.41 2.79 37.34
C ASP A 468 -30.71 2.84 38.71
N SER A 469 -29.37 2.81 38.75
CA SER A 469 -28.58 3.03 39.97
C SER A 469 -28.80 4.42 40.57
N ALA A 470 -28.37 4.61 41.81
CA ALA A 470 -28.52 5.87 42.51
C ALA A 470 -27.72 7.01 41.85
N ASP A 471 -26.58 6.71 41.22
CA ASP A 471 -25.80 7.65 40.45
C ASP A 471 -26.46 8.00 39.11
N HIS A 472 -27.01 7.02 38.39
CA HIS A 472 -27.75 7.28 37.15
C HIS A 472 -28.97 8.19 37.37
N ARG A 473 -29.76 7.93 38.42
CA ARG A 473 -30.92 8.77 38.79
C ARG A 473 -30.53 10.20 39.17
N ARG A 474 -29.34 10.39 39.74
CA ARG A 474 -28.78 11.70 40.08
C ARG A 474 -27.98 12.32 38.92
N LYS A 475 -27.91 11.63 37.77
CA LYS A 475 -27.12 12.02 36.60
C LYS A 475 -25.65 12.21 36.93
N ARG A 476 -25.10 11.35 37.79
CA ARG A 476 -23.71 11.40 38.24
C ARG A 476 -22.89 10.32 37.58
N PHE A 477 -21.73 10.69 37.05
CA PHE A 477 -20.76 9.75 36.50
C PHE A 477 -19.35 10.35 36.60
N LEU A 478 -18.36 9.55 37.01
CA LEU A 478 -16.96 9.98 37.17
C LEU A 478 -16.80 11.30 37.95
N GLY A 479 -17.50 11.42 39.07
CA GLY A 479 -17.42 12.60 39.95
C GLY A 479 -18.19 13.83 39.49
N LYS A 480 -18.79 13.83 38.30
CA LYS A 480 -19.50 14.99 37.73
C LYS A 480 -21.00 14.77 37.65
N THR A 481 -21.76 15.87 37.66
CA THR A 481 -23.20 15.88 37.43
C THR A 481 -23.47 16.34 36.00
N PHE A 482 -24.21 15.54 35.24
CA PHE A 482 -24.53 15.81 33.83
C PHE A 482 -25.92 16.42 33.66
N LYS A 483 -26.13 17.09 32.51
CA LYS A 483 -27.45 17.59 32.10
C LYS A 483 -28.47 16.46 32.07
N SER A 484 -28.10 15.38 31.38
CA SER A 484 -28.81 14.11 31.31
C SER A 484 -27.85 12.95 31.13
N ILE A 485 -28.24 11.78 31.61
CA ILE A 485 -27.51 10.53 31.33
C ILE A 485 -28.49 9.52 30.76
N LYS A 486 -28.16 8.93 29.61
CA LYS A 486 -28.84 7.77 29.04
C LYS A 486 -27.97 6.53 29.22
N CYS A 487 -28.52 5.51 29.87
CA CYS A 487 -27.94 4.18 29.98
C CYS A 487 -29.04 3.15 29.76
N GLY A 488 -28.79 2.19 28.86
CA GLY A 488 -29.80 1.20 28.47
C GLY A 488 -31.02 1.86 27.81
N ARG A 489 -32.20 1.59 28.37
CA ARG A 489 -33.48 2.15 27.87
C ARG A 489 -33.87 3.42 28.61
N THR A 490 -33.22 3.72 29.73
CA THR A 490 -33.59 4.83 30.61
C THR A 490 -32.72 6.06 30.36
N LYS A 491 -33.33 7.24 30.46
CA LYS A 491 -32.68 8.55 30.43
C LYS A 491 -33.19 9.37 31.60
N TYR A 492 -32.28 9.92 32.41
CA TYR A 492 -32.58 10.84 33.52
C TYR A 492 -32.11 12.25 33.24
#